data_AF-A0A6V8D725-F1
#
_entry.id   AF-A0A6V8D725-F1
#
_cell.length_a   1.000
_cell.length_b   1.000
_cell.length_c   1.000
_cell.angle_alpha   90.00
_cell.angle_beta   90.00
_cell.angle_gamma   90.00
#
_symmetry.space_group_name_H-M   'P 1'
#
loop_
_entity.id
_entity.type
_entity.pdbx_description
1 polymer ?
#
loop_
_entity_poly.entity_id
_entity_poly.type
_entity_poly.pdbx_seq_one_letter_code
_entity_poly.pdbx_strand_id
1 'polypeptide(L)'
;MKKKRKGIKRIHNGIDRHTGRRVSPKRTAYEPSDGNKKGKTNRENLSQADREAFDKNEERKQKRRELANLKRQEWLAKRSQKPGPCCECEEDRDAKNIWLLNQLKAVKCDTVVDELNGIKVSRIIPRSFENREDVRKHMNHFAPFARKNGFTRHWR
;
A
#
# COMPACT_ATOMS: atom_id res chain seq x y z
N MET A 1 -8.03 -0.06 46.48
CA MET A 1 -7.71 1.32 46.05
C MET A 1 -7.76 1.42 44.52
N LYS A 2 -8.77 2.09 43.92
CA LYS A 2 -8.87 2.22 42.46
C LYS A 2 -8.08 3.43 41.98
N LYS A 3 -6.93 3.20 41.31
CA LYS A 3 -6.12 4.26 40.67
C LYS A 3 -6.99 5.07 39.73
N LYS A 4 -7.28 6.33 40.06
CA LYS A 4 -7.95 7.28 39.16
C LYS A 4 -7.05 7.47 37.94
N ARG A 5 -7.46 6.94 36.78
CA ARG A 5 -6.83 7.20 35.47
C ARG A 5 -7.07 8.67 35.07
N LYS A 6 -6.39 9.60 35.75
CA LYS A 6 -6.40 11.03 35.42
C LYS A 6 -5.62 11.20 34.11
N GLY A 7 -6.32 11.36 32.99
CA GLY A 7 -5.70 11.63 31.68
C GLY A 7 -6.50 11.15 30.47
N ILE A 8 -7.49 10.26 30.65
CA ILE A 8 -8.34 9.84 29.54
C ILE A 8 -9.45 10.85 29.35
N LYS A 9 -9.49 11.50 28.18
CA LYS A 9 -10.60 12.39 27.80
C LYS A 9 -11.91 11.61 27.91
N ARG A 10 -12.87 12.16 28.66
CA ARG A 10 -14.19 11.55 28.89
C ARG A 10 -14.93 11.29 27.57
N ILE A 11 -14.80 12.22 26.63
CA ILE A 11 -15.45 12.15 25.32
C ILE A 11 -14.40 11.85 24.24
N HIS A 12 -14.70 10.89 23.38
CA HIS A 12 -13.89 10.58 22.20
C HIS A 12 -14.81 10.23 21.03
N ASN A 13 -14.58 10.84 19.87
CA ASN A 13 -15.38 10.65 18.66
C ASN A 13 -16.90 10.83 18.90
N GLY A 14 -17.27 11.77 19.77
CA GLY A 14 -18.67 12.07 20.10
C GLY A 14 -19.36 11.03 20.99
N ILE A 15 -18.62 10.13 21.62
CA ILE A 15 -19.14 9.11 22.54
C ILE A 15 -18.53 9.33 23.93
N ASP A 16 -19.38 9.30 24.96
CA ASP A 16 -18.91 9.29 26.35
C ASP A 16 -18.43 7.88 26.68
N ARG A 17 -17.13 7.77 26.96
CA ARG A 17 -16.45 6.49 27.21
C ARG A 17 -16.92 5.80 28.49
N HIS A 18 -17.52 6.54 29.42
CA HIS A 18 -18.01 6.01 30.68
C HIS A 18 -19.41 5.39 30.57
N THR A 19 -20.24 5.93 29.67
CA THR A 19 -21.62 5.50 29.49
C THR A 19 -21.84 4.72 28.19
N GLY A 20 -20.87 4.74 27.27
CA GLY A 20 -20.98 4.16 25.93
C GLY A 20 -21.96 4.89 25.01
N ARG A 21 -22.62 5.96 25.50
CA ARG A 21 -23.65 6.68 24.77
C ARG A 21 -23.03 7.78 23.92
N ARG A 22 -23.58 7.99 22.73
CA ARG A 22 -23.26 9.18 21.93
C ARG A 22 -23.64 10.42 22.73
N VAL A 23 -22.69 11.34 22.87
CA VAL A 23 -22.95 12.69 23.33
C VAL A 23 -23.49 13.44 22.14
N SER A 24 -24.79 13.27 21.87
CA SER A 24 -25.49 14.16 20.95
C SER A 24 -25.48 15.56 21.57
N PRO A 25 -25.08 16.62 20.84
CA PRO A 25 -25.39 17.98 21.27
C PRO A 25 -26.90 18.04 21.46
N LYS A 26 -27.36 18.40 22.67
CA LYS A 26 -28.79 18.66 22.89
C LYS A 26 -29.22 19.73 21.88
N ARG A 27 -30.05 19.34 20.90
CA ARG A 27 -30.71 20.21 19.92
C ARG A 27 -31.80 21.04 20.59
N THR A 28 -31.45 21.84 21.60
CA THR A 28 -32.39 22.74 22.26
C THR A 28 -31.71 24.09 22.43
N ALA A 29 -31.56 24.79 21.30
CA ALA A 29 -31.56 26.25 21.14
C ALA A 29 -31.08 26.58 19.72
N TYR A 30 -31.88 26.25 18.72
CA TYR A 30 -31.88 26.98 17.45
C TYR A 30 -33.30 26.86 16.91
N GLU A 31 -34.05 27.96 16.98
CA GLU A 31 -35.36 28.09 16.34
C GLU A 31 -35.26 27.69 14.86
N PRO A 32 -36.35 27.19 14.25
CA PRO A 32 -36.35 26.80 12.85
C PRO A 32 -36.36 28.05 11.98
N SER A 33 -35.20 28.68 11.81
CA SER A 33 -35.00 29.61 10.69
C SER A 33 -35.01 28.80 9.41
N ASP A 34 -35.88 29.20 8.49
CA ASP A 34 -36.08 28.62 7.17
C ASP A 34 -34.76 28.23 6.51
N GLY A 35 -34.78 27.05 5.88
CA GLY A 35 -33.66 26.33 5.27
C GLY A 35 -32.97 27.04 4.11
N ASN A 36 -32.55 28.28 4.29
CA ASN A 36 -31.71 29.01 3.37
C ASN A 36 -30.35 29.21 4.03
N LYS A 37 -29.40 28.30 3.75
CA LYS A 37 -27.97 28.60 3.95
C LYS A 37 -27.53 29.66 2.92
N LYS A 38 -28.09 30.87 2.99
CA LYS A 38 -27.56 32.11 2.39
C LYS A 38 -26.39 32.58 3.24
N GLY A 39 -25.32 31.81 3.20
CA GLY A 39 -24.19 32.00 4.10
C GLY A 39 -22.97 31.19 3.70
N LYS A 40 -22.75 30.96 2.40
CA LYS A 40 -21.37 30.97 1.94
C LYS A 40 -20.96 32.44 2.07
N THR A 41 -20.31 32.82 3.15
CA THR A 41 -19.65 34.12 3.22
C THR A 41 -18.67 34.16 2.06
N ASN A 42 -19.05 34.84 0.97
CA ASN A 42 -18.12 35.21 -0.08
C ASN A 42 -16.96 35.95 0.60
N ARG A 43 -15.73 35.78 0.10
CA ARG A 43 -14.51 36.44 0.61
C ARG A 43 -14.73 37.94 0.89
N GLU A 44 -15.61 38.55 0.11
CA GLU A 44 -16.05 39.94 0.15
C GLU A 44 -16.90 40.34 1.38
N ASN A 45 -17.55 39.41 2.09
CA ASN A 45 -18.37 39.72 3.29
C ASN A 45 -17.66 39.40 4.63
N LEU A 46 -16.38 39.03 4.58
CA LEU A 46 -15.58 38.75 5.77
C LEU A 46 -14.91 40.03 6.29
N SER A 47 -14.78 40.13 7.62
CA SER A 47 -13.93 41.14 8.26
C SER A 47 -12.50 41.04 7.73
N GLN A 48 -11.75 42.15 7.73
CA GLN A 48 -10.36 42.16 7.27
C GLN A 48 -9.50 41.10 7.97
N ALA A 49 -9.70 40.91 9.29
CA ALA A 49 -9.02 39.87 10.06
C ALA A 49 -9.37 38.44 9.61
N ASP A 50 -10.62 38.19 9.23
CA ASP A 50 -11.06 36.87 8.78
C ASP A 50 -10.63 36.57 7.34
N ARG A 51 -10.53 37.60 6.48
CA ARG A 51 -9.94 37.48 5.14
C ARG A 51 -8.47 37.09 5.21
N GLU A 52 -7.71 37.76 6.08
CA GLU A 52 -6.30 37.42 6.32
C GLU A 52 -6.12 36.01 6.88
N ALA A 53 -7.01 35.57 7.79
CA ALA A 53 -6.99 34.22 8.32
C ALA A 53 -7.32 33.17 7.25
N PHE A 54 -8.27 33.47 6.36
CA PHE A 54 -8.63 32.61 5.22
C PHE A 54 -7.45 32.46 4.25
N ASP A 55 -6.81 33.55 3.87
CA ASP A 55 -5.67 33.56 2.94
C ASP A 55 -4.48 32.76 3.52
N LYS A 56 -4.14 32.97 4.81
CA LYS A 56 -3.11 32.18 5.51
C LYS A 56 -3.44 30.68 5.56
N ASN A 57 -4.72 30.33 5.66
CA ASN A 57 -5.15 28.93 5.66
C ASN A 57 -5.06 28.31 4.25
N GLU A 58 -5.42 29.08 3.22
CA GLU A 58 -5.34 28.63 1.84
C GLU A 58 -3.87 28.45 1.39
N GLU A 59 -2.98 29.36 1.77
CA GLU A 59 -1.53 29.20 1.61
C GLU A 59 -1.02 27.93 2.30
N ARG A 60 -1.44 27.66 3.54
CA ARG A 60 -1.06 26.42 4.25
C ARG A 60 -1.55 25.17 3.53
N LYS A 61 -2.75 25.20 2.93
CA LYS A 61 -3.26 24.08 2.12
C LYS A 61 -2.46 23.91 0.83
N GLN A 62 -2.11 25.01 0.15
CA GLN A 62 -1.28 24.98 -1.06
C GLN A 62 0.09 24.35 -0.76
N LYS A 63 0.79 24.82 0.29
CA LYS A 63 2.07 24.22 0.73
C LYS A 63 1.97 22.73 1.05
N ARG A 64 0.88 22.29 1.67
CA ARG A 64 0.63 20.85 1.92
C ARG A 64 0.43 20.06 0.63
N ARG A 65 -0.29 20.62 -0.35
CA ARG A 65 -0.49 20.00 -1.67
C ARG A 65 0.83 19.90 -2.44
N GLU A 66 1.64 20.95 -2.43
CA GLU A 66 2.97 20.97 -3.05
C GLU A 66 3.89 19.91 -2.44
N LEU A 67 3.99 19.84 -1.11
CA LEU A 67 4.77 18.80 -0.43
C LEU A 67 4.27 17.39 -0.75
N ALA A 68 2.96 17.19 -0.84
CA ALA A 68 2.39 15.90 -1.22
C ALA A 68 2.71 15.54 -2.68
N ASN A 69 2.67 16.51 -3.59
CA ASN A 69 3.05 16.33 -4.99
C ASN A 69 4.54 16.01 -5.14
N LEU A 70 5.42 16.71 -4.42
CA LEU A 70 6.86 16.42 -4.39
C LEU A 70 7.13 15.01 -3.89
N LYS A 71 6.54 14.60 -2.76
CA LYS A 71 6.66 13.21 -2.26
C LYS A 71 6.16 12.17 -3.27
N ARG A 72 5.07 12.47 -3.98
CA ARG A 72 4.55 11.60 -5.03
C ARG A 72 5.53 11.50 -6.20
N GLN A 73 6.11 12.62 -6.63
CA GLN A 73 7.12 12.63 -7.69
C GLN A 73 8.39 11.87 -7.28
N GLU A 74 8.88 12.07 -6.05
CA GLU A 74 10.01 11.31 -5.50
C GLU A 74 9.72 9.80 -5.47
N TRP A 75 8.52 9.41 -5.04
CA TRP A 75 8.11 8.01 -5.02
C TRP A 75 8.03 7.42 -6.45
N LEU A 76 7.49 8.18 -7.40
CA LEU A 76 7.47 7.77 -8.82
C LEU A 76 8.88 7.65 -9.38
N ALA A 77 9.78 8.57 -9.08
CA ALA A 77 11.18 8.55 -9.52
C ALA A 77 11.95 7.36 -8.95
N LYS A 78 11.78 7.06 -7.65
CA LYS A 78 12.38 5.86 -7.02
C LYS A 78 11.82 4.57 -7.62
N ARG A 79 10.54 4.55 -7.99
CA ARG A 79 9.91 3.38 -8.62
C ARG A 79 10.26 3.22 -10.09
N SER A 80 10.50 4.32 -10.81
CA SER A 80 10.91 4.29 -12.21
C SER A 80 12.36 3.83 -12.38
N GLN A 81 13.19 3.94 -11.34
CA GLN A 81 14.47 3.25 -11.29
C GLN A 81 14.20 1.74 -11.29
N LYS A 82 14.28 1.14 -12.48
CA LYS A 82 14.24 -0.31 -12.61
C LYS A 82 15.46 -0.86 -11.86
N PRO A 83 15.28 -1.88 -11.00
CA PRO A 83 16.44 -2.54 -10.41
C PRO A 83 17.36 -3.00 -11.54
N GLY A 84 18.67 -2.83 -11.35
CA GLY A 84 19.67 -3.26 -12.33
C GLY A 84 19.51 -4.74 -12.68
N PRO A 85 20.05 -5.18 -13.83
CA PRO A 85 20.04 -6.59 -14.18
C PRO A 85 20.76 -7.38 -13.07
N CYS A 86 20.22 -8.53 -12.66
CA CYS A 86 20.84 -9.33 -11.59
C CYS A 86 22.16 -9.99 -11.99
N CYS A 87 22.46 -10.01 -13.29
CA CYS A 87 23.70 -10.52 -13.90
C CYS A 87 24.13 -9.50 -14.95
N GLU A 88 25.41 -9.16 -14.97
CA GLU A 88 25.98 -8.11 -15.83
C GLU A 88 26.00 -8.58 -17.30
N CYS A 89 26.51 -9.78 -17.55
CA CYS A 89 26.62 -10.38 -18.88
C CYS A 89 25.57 -11.47 -19.15
N GLU A 90 25.37 -11.83 -20.42
CA GLU A 90 24.49 -12.96 -20.80
C GLU A 90 25.10 -14.31 -20.43
N GLU A 91 26.41 -14.47 -20.58
CA GLU A 91 27.13 -15.69 -20.20
C GLU A 91 26.97 -16.01 -18.71
N ASP A 92 27.04 -14.99 -17.84
CA ASP A 92 26.81 -15.14 -16.41
C ASP A 92 25.37 -15.57 -16.09
N ARG A 93 24.39 -15.06 -16.85
CA ARG A 93 22.99 -15.49 -16.70
C ARG A 93 22.84 -16.95 -17.04
N ASP A 94 23.46 -17.40 -18.12
CA ASP A 94 23.36 -18.78 -18.57
C ASP A 94 24.09 -19.74 -17.64
N ALA A 95 25.29 -19.39 -17.19
CA ALA A 95 26.01 -20.13 -16.16
C ALA A 95 25.16 -20.25 -14.88
N LYS A 96 24.55 -19.15 -14.43
CA LYS A 96 23.67 -19.15 -13.26
C LYS A 96 22.41 -19.97 -13.48
N ASN A 97 21.81 -19.90 -14.67
CA ASN A 97 20.63 -20.67 -15.05
C ASN A 97 20.91 -22.17 -15.01
N ILE A 98 22.04 -22.61 -15.56
CA ILE A 98 22.47 -24.02 -15.53
C ILE A 98 22.69 -24.48 -14.09
N TRP A 99 23.38 -23.68 -13.28
CA TRP A 99 23.62 -23.98 -11.87
C TRP A 99 22.29 -24.12 -11.09
N LEU A 100 21.37 -23.17 -11.25
CA LEU A 100 20.04 -23.20 -10.63
C LEU A 100 19.21 -24.39 -11.12
N LEU A 101 19.31 -24.76 -12.38
CA LEU A 101 18.59 -25.92 -12.93
C LEU A 101 19.10 -27.23 -12.31
N ASN A 102 20.41 -27.37 -12.12
CA ASN A 102 21.00 -28.54 -11.47
C ASN A 102 20.55 -28.63 -10.01
N GLN A 103 20.51 -27.50 -9.30
CA GLN A 103 19.95 -27.44 -7.95
C GLN A 103 18.47 -27.84 -7.94
N LEU A 104 17.67 -27.30 -8.87
CA LEU A 104 16.24 -27.60 -8.96
C LEU A 104 15.97 -29.08 -9.25
N LYS A 105 16.78 -29.71 -10.12
CA LYS A 105 16.70 -31.15 -10.44
C LYS A 105 16.97 -32.03 -9.21
N ALA A 106 17.81 -31.57 -8.28
CA ALA A 106 18.08 -32.28 -7.03
C ALA A 106 16.93 -32.15 -6.01
N VAL A 107 16.06 -31.16 -6.17
CA VAL A 107 14.90 -30.96 -5.28
C VAL A 107 13.70 -31.77 -5.78
N LYS A 108 13.01 -32.42 -4.85
CA LYS A 108 11.72 -33.07 -5.14
C LYS A 108 10.69 -32.02 -5.54
N CYS A 109 10.26 -32.06 -6.80
CA CYS A 109 9.25 -31.15 -7.34
C CYS A 109 7.86 -31.79 -7.26
N ASP A 110 6.86 -30.97 -6.93
CA ASP A 110 5.48 -31.43 -6.83
C ASP A 110 4.83 -31.60 -8.20
N THR A 111 3.72 -32.33 -8.22
CA THR A 111 2.83 -32.48 -9.38
C THR A 111 1.43 -32.09 -8.94
N VAL A 112 0.83 -31.12 -9.62
CA VAL A 112 -0.51 -30.61 -9.30
C VAL A 112 -1.41 -30.81 -10.51
N VAL A 113 -2.69 -31.08 -10.28
CA VAL A 113 -3.71 -31.09 -11.33
C VAL A 113 -4.29 -29.69 -11.41
N ASP A 114 -4.22 -29.07 -12.57
CA ASP A 114 -4.85 -27.77 -12.78
C ASP A 114 -6.36 -27.95 -12.88
N GLU A 115 -7.11 -27.49 -11.87
CA GLU A 115 -8.56 -27.72 -11.76
C GLU A 115 -9.37 -27.13 -12.93
N LEU A 116 -8.87 -26.10 -13.60
CA LEU A 116 -9.57 -25.46 -14.72
C LEU A 116 -9.45 -26.26 -16.02
N ASN A 117 -8.28 -26.87 -16.26
CA ASN A 117 -7.97 -27.54 -17.52
C ASN A 117 -7.96 -29.07 -17.39
N GLY A 118 -7.98 -29.60 -16.16
CA GLY A 118 -7.80 -31.03 -15.88
C GLY A 118 -6.40 -31.56 -16.22
N ILE A 119 -5.46 -30.69 -16.60
CA ILE A 119 -4.12 -31.08 -17.04
C ILE A 119 -3.24 -31.32 -15.80
N LYS A 120 -2.55 -32.47 -15.78
CA LYS A 120 -1.52 -32.77 -14.78
C LYS A 120 -0.26 -31.96 -15.09
N VAL A 121 0.04 -30.99 -14.25
CA VAL A 121 1.25 -30.18 -14.32
C VAL A 121 2.29 -30.80 -13.39
N SER A 122 3.27 -31.47 -13.96
CA SER A 122 4.39 -32.06 -13.22
C SER A 122 5.59 -31.11 -13.16
N ARG A 123 6.52 -31.39 -12.23
CA ARG A 123 7.77 -30.64 -12.04
C ARG A 123 7.53 -29.16 -11.72
N ILE A 124 6.67 -28.92 -10.74
CA ILE A 124 6.41 -27.58 -10.25
C ILE A 124 7.59 -27.13 -9.40
N ILE A 125 8.14 -25.95 -9.71
CA ILE A 125 9.20 -25.32 -8.94
C ILE A 125 8.68 -25.13 -7.50
N PRO A 126 9.33 -25.66 -6.46
CA PRO A 126 8.86 -25.49 -5.09
C PRO A 126 8.96 -24.03 -4.61
N ARG A 127 8.03 -23.61 -3.74
CA ARG A 127 7.98 -22.23 -3.24
C ARG A 127 9.17 -21.94 -2.34
N SER A 128 9.60 -22.96 -1.62
CA SER A 128 10.83 -22.93 -0.81
C SER A 128 12.05 -22.64 -1.67
N PHE A 129 12.15 -23.22 -2.87
CA PHE A 129 13.25 -22.97 -3.80
C PHE A 129 13.22 -21.54 -4.33
N GLU A 130 12.05 -21.07 -4.77
CA GLU A 130 11.88 -19.71 -5.31
C GLU A 130 12.15 -18.61 -4.27
N ASN A 131 11.76 -18.84 -3.02
CA ASN A 131 11.90 -17.87 -1.94
C ASN A 131 13.33 -17.74 -1.42
N ARG A 132 14.26 -18.63 -1.80
CA ARG A 132 15.66 -18.49 -1.42
C ARG A 132 16.22 -17.17 -1.95
N GLU A 133 16.98 -16.46 -1.13
CA GLU A 133 17.43 -15.10 -1.46
C GLU A 133 18.34 -15.05 -2.69
N ASP A 134 19.16 -16.08 -2.88
CA ASP A 134 20.01 -16.26 -4.06
C ASP A 134 19.18 -16.52 -5.31
N VAL A 135 18.15 -17.36 -5.24
CA VAL A 135 17.29 -17.70 -6.38
C VAL A 135 16.36 -16.55 -6.77
N ARG A 136 15.75 -15.89 -5.78
CA ARG A 136 14.69 -14.90 -5.98
C ARG A 136 15.10 -13.75 -6.90
N LYS A 137 16.37 -13.33 -6.82
CA LYS A 137 16.94 -12.26 -7.67
C LYS A 137 17.07 -12.70 -9.14
N HIS A 138 17.26 -14.00 -9.39
CA HIS A 138 17.47 -14.59 -10.71
C HIS A 138 16.19 -15.16 -11.35
N MET A 139 15.08 -15.26 -10.60
CA MET A 139 13.83 -15.83 -11.10
C MET A 139 13.29 -15.18 -12.37
N ASN A 140 13.56 -13.89 -12.60
CA ASN A 140 13.10 -13.20 -13.81
C ASN A 140 13.67 -13.83 -15.10
N HIS A 141 14.94 -14.24 -15.10
CA HIS A 141 15.55 -14.92 -16.26
C HIS A 141 15.56 -16.45 -16.11
N PHE A 142 15.57 -16.97 -14.88
CA PHE A 142 15.55 -18.41 -14.64
C PHE A 142 14.19 -19.04 -14.91
N ALA A 143 13.07 -18.39 -14.57
CA ALA A 143 11.73 -18.95 -14.81
C ALA A 143 11.46 -19.32 -16.29
N PRO A 144 11.73 -18.45 -17.29
CA PRO A 144 11.56 -18.84 -18.68
C PRO A 144 12.54 -19.94 -19.11
N PHE A 145 13.76 -19.97 -18.57
CA PHE A 145 14.74 -21.03 -18.82
C PHE A 145 14.28 -22.38 -18.24
N ALA A 146 13.80 -22.39 -17.00
CA ALA A 146 13.26 -23.57 -16.33
C ALA A 146 12.02 -24.12 -17.07
N ARG A 147 11.16 -23.23 -17.60
CA ARG A 147 10.01 -23.61 -18.43
C ARG A 147 10.42 -24.34 -19.70
N LYS A 148 11.46 -23.88 -20.39
CA LYS A 148 12.03 -24.59 -21.55
C LYS A 148 12.55 -25.99 -21.19
N ASN A 149 13.02 -26.17 -19.95
CA ASN A 149 13.48 -27.45 -19.41
C ASN A 149 12.38 -28.30 -18.77
N GLY A 150 11.10 -27.93 -18.96
CA GLY A 150 9.95 -28.70 -18.49
C GLY A 150 9.58 -28.49 -17.02
N PHE A 151 10.11 -27.46 -16.36
CA PHE A 151 9.69 -27.05 -15.01
C PHE A 151 8.67 -25.93 -15.08
N THR A 152 7.66 -25.98 -14.24
CA THR A 152 6.58 -24.98 -14.25
C THR A 152 6.53 -24.20 -12.95
N ARG A 153 6.26 -22.91 -13.05
CA ARG A 153 5.97 -22.06 -11.89
C ARG A 153 4.45 -21.99 -11.76
N HIS A 154 3.89 -22.80 -10.86
CA HIS A 154 2.45 -22.88 -10.65
C HIS A 154 2.13 -22.37 -9.24
N TRP A 155 1.70 -21.11 -9.15
CA TRP A 155 1.23 -20.49 -7.91
C TRP A 155 -0.13 -19.85 -8.18
N ARG A 156 -1.12 -20.19 -7.36
CA ARG A 156 -2.40 -19.50 -7.28
C ARG A 156 -2.33 -18.36 -6.27
#